data_AF-A0A5P2XEQ0-F1
#
_entry.id   AF-A0A5P2XEQ0-F1
#
_cell.length_a   1.000
_cell.length_b   1.000
_cell.length_c   1.000
_cell.angle_alpha   90.00
_cell.angle_beta   90.00
_cell.angle_gamma   90.00
#
_symmetry.space_group_name_H-M   'P 1'
#
loop_
_entity.id
_entity.type
_entity.pdbx_description
1 polymer ?
#
loop_
_entity_poly.entity_id
_entity_poly.type
_entity_poly.pdbx_seq_one_letter_code
_entity_poly.pdbx_strand_id
1 'polypeptide(L)'
;MIPVRLAVVAAAATLATALPAAPSPAAAPPDPGLPGLLRTGGAEWPEGAFRALCRRGPVAAPDRRVLPLPDGRSVTAHATKVSRDREGTLLWSGRLAGRSDRPVTLAVDGACGKGRPKVAGEIHEGRVRHALDAVRPGVSRVRSFDTVRQTPLVRDALRLARPARPAAPPSRRAEPKDPVIDVLIGYTPETAAETEGGADALALQAKAAVEGTNQAYADSEVKARLNLLGTFETPSWSGAAGDMDGMTNALANPEDPRYSDDWAASVRATRDEKGADLVHVLSKFTPPEGEYTAGTGMTPSLPRLIPGENAKYSTDDTGFGAQQADTFGTHHLAHEIGHNFGLNHDYLTDPIDPDEDNYRPGNHNPYYPDNHGFLPKDRTWVDIMGYNMSCADEDKCENKMWFSNPRQEYDGAPRGVALGSKEPADSTRVMNLTGPVLANYRTPGGSTDPKRHALTAVPQDGTGGTVSAPSTGLFATGDQVTVTAAPETGYTIDRWTVDGKVQPTRAASLSVTMDSDHYVTVKFVRSGAPLSPIPAALTAVSPDTGSVKGGFTVTLTGGGLTGTTQVLAGTPTAGGFRGVAATNVRVVDDTKVTFTAPAYPQAGPVQFATARGGSLTASIGFTYTG
;
A
#
# COMPACT_ATOMS: atom_id res chain seq x y z
N MET A 1 -57.73 7.65 49.08
CA MET A 1 -56.99 6.94 48.01
C MET A 1 -57.42 7.55 46.69
N ILE A 2 -56.57 8.36 46.08
CA ILE A 2 -56.85 9.17 44.88
C ILE A 2 -55.79 8.78 43.84
N PRO A 3 -56.14 8.52 42.56
CA PRO A 3 -55.21 7.96 41.60
C PRO A 3 -54.25 9.03 41.06
N VAL A 4 -52.99 8.63 40.88
CA VAL A 4 -51.93 9.44 40.29
C VAL A 4 -52.09 9.47 38.77
N ARG A 5 -52.12 10.68 38.19
CA ARG A 5 -52.06 10.93 36.73
C ARG A 5 -50.59 10.92 36.27
N LEU A 6 -50.29 10.11 35.25
CA LEU A 6 -49.05 10.21 34.48
C LEU A 6 -49.25 11.19 33.32
N ALA A 7 -48.35 12.16 33.19
CA ALA A 7 -48.32 13.11 32.09
C ALA A 7 -47.64 12.49 30.85
N VAL A 8 -48.29 12.67 29.70
CA VAL A 8 -47.81 12.28 28.37
C VAL A 8 -46.90 13.39 27.84
N VAL A 9 -45.67 13.05 27.43
CA VAL A 9 -44.82 13.91 26.59
C VAL A 9 -44.81 13.34 25.18
N ALA A 10 -45.32 14.11 24.23
CA ALA A 10 -45.32 13.79 22.81
C ALA A 10 -43.98 14.19 22.18
N ALA A 11 -43.33 13.25 21.48
CA ALA A 11 -42.23 13.55 20.57
C ALA A 11 -42.74 13.34 19.13
N ALA A 12 -42.75 14.42 18.35
CA ALA A 12 -43.08 14.39 16.93
C ALA A 12 -41.91 13.82 16.12
N ALA A 13 -42.14 12.68 15.46
CA ALA A 13 -41.22 12.13 14.47
C ALA A 13 -41.54 12.73 13.09
N THR A 14 -40.57 13.39 12.47
CA THR A 14 -40.63 13.81 11.07
C THR A 14 -40.31 12.61 10.17
N LEU A 15 -41.29 12.17 9.38
CA LEU A 15 -41.09 11.17 8.32
C LEU A 15 -40.19 11.74 7.22
N ALA A 16 -39.00 11.17 7.06
CA ALA A 16 -38.29 11.20 5.78
C ALA A 16 -38.85 10.07 4.91
N THR A 17 -39.43 10.42 3.76
CA THR A 17 -39.91 9.45 2.76
C THR A 17 -38.74 8.65 2.20
N ALA A 18 -38.67 7.37 2.56
CA ALA A 18 -37.78 6.41 1.93
C ALA A 18 -38.21 6.20 0.47
N LEU A 19 -37.30 6.42 -0.47
CA LEU A 19 -37.43 5.92 -1.83
C LEU A 19 -37.46 4.38 -1.80
N PRO A 20 -38.32 3.71 -2.60
CA PRO A 20 -38.39 2.26 -2.61
C PRO A 20 -37.05 1.68 -3.08
N ALA A 21 -36.51 0.75 -2.31
CA ALA A 21 -35.38 -0.07 -2.73
C ALA A 21 -35.78 -0.81 -4.01
N ALA A 22 -35.02 -0.63 -5.09
CA ALA A 22 -35.15 -1.47 -6.26
C ALA A 22 -34.89 -2.94 -5.84
N PRO A 23 -35.64 -3.91 -6.37
CA PRO A 23 -35.40 -5.31 -6.07
C PRO A 23 -33.96 -5.67 -6.41
N SER A 24 -33.25 -6.29 -5.47
CA SER A 24 -31.94 -6.87 -5.69
C SER A 24 -31.98 -7.74 -6.95
N PRO A 25 -31.05 -7.58 -7.91
CA PRO A 25 -30.90 -8.59 -8.94
C PRO A 25 -30.55 -9.89 -8.21
N ALA A 26 -31.28 -10.96 -8.53
CA ALA A 26 -30.99 -12.29 -8.03
C ALA A 26 -29.49 -12.58 -8.20
N ALA A 27 -28.85 -13.09 -7.16
CA ALA A 27 -27.47 -13.53 -7.22
C ALA A 27 -27.33 -14.46 -8.43
N ALA A 28 -26.45 -14.10 -9.36
CA ALA A 28 -26.07 -15.00 -10.44
C ALA A 28 -25.54 -16.30 -9.82
N PRO A 29 -25.84 -17.48 -10.39
CA PRO A 29 -25.23 -18.73 -9.95
C PRO A 29 -23.70 -18.59 -9.98
N PRO A 30 -22.95 -19.27 -9.07
CA PRO A 30 -21.50 -19.22 -9.07
C PRO A 30 -20.97 -19.67 -10.43
N ASP A 31 -20.04 -18.88 -10.97
CA ASP A 31 -19.28 -19.24 -12.17
C ASP A 31 -18.60 -20.59 -11.91
N PRO A 32 -18.88 -21.65 -12.68
CA PRO A 32 -18.16 -22.90 -12.50
C PRO A 32 -16.71 -22.67 -12.91
N GLY A 33 -15.75 -22.71 -11.96
CA GLY A 33 -14.35 -23.02 -12.32
C GLY A 33 -13.21 -22.33 -11.57
N LEU A 34 -13.40 -21.37 -10.67
CA LEU A 34 -12.26 -20.80 -9.91
C LEU A 34 -12.16 -21.41 -8.51
N PRO A 35 -11.05 -22.08 -8.15
CA PRO A 35 -10.89 -22.66 -6.83
C PRO A 35 -10.98 -21.61 -5.72
N GLY A 36 -11.69 -21.98 -4.66
CA GLY A 36 -11.98 -21.09 -3.55
C GLY A 36 -12.95 -19.96 -3.86
N LEU A 37 -13.41 -19.74 -5.10
CA LEU A 37 -14.40 -18.69 -5.39
C LEU A 37 -15.70 -18.98 -4.63
N LEU A 38 -16.04 -18.09 -3.70
CA LEU A 38 -17.24 -18.17 -2.91
C LEU A 38 -18.37 -17.40 -3.58
N ARG A 39 -18.10 -16.15 -3.99
CA ARG A 39 -19.11 -15.20 -4.48
C ARG A 39 -18.51 -14.14 -5.38
N THR A 40 -19.30 -13.64 -6.32
CA THR A 40 -18.96 -12.50 -7.18
C THR A 40 -20.05 -11.44 -7.09
N GLY A 41 -19.65 -10.17 -7.09
CA GLY A 41 -20.54 -9.01 -7.06
C GLY A 41 -19.88 -7.79 -7.71
N GLY A 42 -20.53 -6.64 -7.61
CA GLY A 42 -20.05 -5.37 -8.17
C GLY A 42 -19.91 -4.29 -7.11
N ALA A 43 -18.92 -3.41 -7.28
CA ALA A 43 -18.74 -2.19 -6.50
C ALA A 43 -18.82 -0.98 -7.43
N GLU A 44 -19.62 0.02 -7.05
CA GLU A 44 -19.73 1.28 -7.77
C GLU A 44 -18.95 2.40 -7.07
N TRP A 45 -18.19 3.15 -7.86
CA TRP A 45 -17.37 4.26 -7.39
C TRP A 45 -17.82 5.56 -8.08
N PRO A 46 -18.51 6.46 -7.35
CA PRO A 46 -18.95 7.73 -7.92
C PRO A 46 -17.75 8.62 -8.24
N GLU A 47 -17.98 9.61 -9.11
CA GLU A 47 -16.99 10.66 -9.36
C GLU A 47 -16.63 11.34 -8.03
N GLY A 48 -15.34 11.55 -7.82
CA GLY A 48 -14.84 12.21 -6.63
C GLY A 48 -14.85 11.37 -5.36
N ALA A 49 -15.16 10.06 -5.44
CA ALA A 49 -15.12 9.14 -4.30
C ALA A 49 -13.83 9.28 -3.48
N PHE A 50 -12.68 9.45 -4.14
CA PHE A 50 -11.36 9.58 -3.50
C PHE A 50 -10.79 11.01 -3.52
N ARG A 51 -11.55 12.01 -4.01
CA ARG A 51 -11.04 13.37 -4.24
C ARG A 51 -10.59 14.08 -2.95
N ALA A 52 -11.13 13.69 -1.80
CA ALA A 52 -10.68 14.19 -0.51
C ALA A 52 -9.21 13.87 -0.22
N LEU A 53 -8.70 12.75 -0.76
CA LEU A 53 -7.31 12.29 -0.62
C LEU A 53 -6.34 13.01 -1.55
N CYS A 54 -6.85 13.84 -2.46
CA CYS A 54 -6.09 14.50 -3.52
C CYS A 54 -5.64 15.92 -3.20
N ARG A 55 -6.02 16.46 -2.04
CA ARG A 55 -5.66 17.83 -1.66
C ARG A 55 -4.19 17.88 -1.22
N ARG A 56 -3.48 18.94 -1.60
CA ARG A 56 -2.22 19.34 -0.93
C ARG A 56 -2.59 19.84 0.46
N GLY A 57 -2.34 19.02 1.46
CA GLY A 57 -2.75 19.27 2.84
C GLY A 57 -3.06 17.95 3.55
N PRO A 58 -3.28 17.99 4.87
CA PRO A 58 -3.48 16.78 5.63
C PRO A 58 -4.73 16.02 5.20
N VAL A 59 -4.52 14.76 4.82
CA VAL A 59 -5.58 13.77 4.78
C VAL A 59 -6.09 13.65 6.21
N ALA A 60 -7.39 13.91 6.45
CA ALA A 60 -7.98 13.74 7.78
C ALA A 60 -7.62 12.35 8.29
N ALA A 61 -6.84 12.28 9.37
CA ALA A 61 -6.28 11.02 9.84
C ALA A 61 -7.29 10.29 10.75
N PRO A 62 -7.38 8.95 10.64
CA PRO A 62 -7.16 8.17 9.42
C PRO A 62 -8.38 8.27 8.48
N ASP A 63 -8.13 8.34 7.17
CA ASP A 63 -9.20 8.29 6.16
C ASP A 63 -10.01 6.99 6.35
N ARG A 64 -11.32 7.14 6.53
CA ARG A 64 -12.23 6.04 6.80
C ARG A 64 -13.02 5.72 5.53
N ARG A 65 -13.00 4.46 5.12
CA ARG A 65 -13.69 3.97 3.93
C ARG A 65 -14.70 2.90 4.28
N VAL A 66 -15.89 2.99 3.69
CA VAL A 66 -16.88 1.92 3.67
C VAL A 66 -16.73 1.21 2.34
N LEU A 67 -16.38 -0.07 2.38
CA LEU A 67 -16.03 -0.87 1.21
C LEU A 67 -17.10 -1.92 0.98
N PRO A 68 -17.71 -1.98 -0.22
CA PRO A 68 -18.76 -2.94 -0.52
C PRO A 68 -18.21 -4.35 -0.69
N LEU A 69 -19.00 -5.34 -0.28
CA LEU A 69 -18.72 -6.76 -0.47
C LEU A 69 -19.76 -7.41 -1.41
N PRO A 70 -19.46 -8.57 -2.00
CA PRO A 70 -20.35 -9.22 -2.97
C PRO A 70 -21.72 -9.64 -2.44
N ASP A 71 -21.85 -9.82 -1.13
CA ASP A 71 -23.07 -10.23 -0.45
C ASP A 71 -23.98 -9.05 -0.06
N GLY A 72 -23.66 -7.84 -0.51
CA GLY A 72 -24.38 -6.62 -0.16
C GLY A 72 -24.02 -6.06 1.22
N ARG A 73 -23.14 -6.72 1.98
CA ARG A 73 -22.54 -6.12 3.19
C ARG A 73 -21.54 -5.04 2.78
N SER A 74 -21.08 -4.30 3.78
CA SER A 74 -19.94 -3.41 3.64
C SER A 74 -19.08 -3.47 4.89
N VAL A 75 -17.77 -3.34 4.72
CA VAL A 75 -16.82 -3.27 5.82
C VAL A 75 -16.26 -1.87 5.93
N THR A 76 -15.94 -1.45 7.15
CA THR A 76 -15.24 -0.19 7.38
C THR A 76 -13.76 -0.47 7.50
N ALA A 77 -12.94 0.29 6.79
CA ALA A 77 -11.48 0.27 6.90
C ALA A 77 -10.92 1.67 7.20
N HIS A 78 -9.82 1.71 7.92
CA HIS A 78 -9.08 2.93 8.25
C HIS A 78 -7.71 2.89 7.58
N ALA A 79 -7.35 3.97 6.90
CA ALA A 79 -6.07 4.09 6.24
C ALA A 79 -4.92 4.06 7.26
N THR A 80 -3.92 3.23 7.00
CA THR A 80 -2.59 3.30 7.61
C THR A 80 -1.64 4.09 6.72
N LYS A 81 -1.78 3.94 5.39
CA LYS A 81 -1.04 4.70 4.37
C LYS A 81 -1.98 5.25 3.31
N VAL A 82 -1.65 6.45 2.87
CA VAL A 82 -2.11 6.96 1.58
C VAL A 82 -0.92 7.58 0.86
N SER A 83 -0.59 7.12 -0.34
CA SER A 83 0.47 7.69 -1.18
C SER A 83 0.00 7.85 -2.62
N ARG A 84 0.83 8.49 -3.44
CA ARG A 84 0.66 8.49 -4.90
C ARG A 84 1.95 8.06 -5.56
N ASP A 85 1.81 7.20 -6.56
CA ASP A 85 2.93 6.88 -7.45
C ASP A 85 3.21 8.03 -8.43
N ARG A 86 4.30 7.90 -9.19
CA ARG A 86 4.72 8.86 -10.22
C ARG A 86 3.69 9.08 -11.34
N GLU A 87 2.76 8.15 -11.54
CA GLU A 87 1.67 8.25 -12.53
C GLU A 87 0.42 8.92 -11.93
N GLY A 88 0.45 9.26 -10.63
CA GLY A 88 -0.66 9.88 -9.92
C GLY A 88 -1.72 8.89 -9.45
N THR A 89 -1.49 7.58 -9.58
CA THR A 89 -2.37 6.55 -9.01
C THR A 89 -2.29 6.64 -7.49
N LEU A 90 -3.45 6.73 -6.85
CA LEU A 90 -3.55 6.76 -5.40
C LEU A 90 -3.40 5.34 -4.87
N LEU A 91 -2.40 5.13 -4.01
CA LEU A 91 -2.18 3.87 -3.30
C LEU A 91 -2.65 4.05 -1.86
N TRP A 92 -3.56 3.18 -1.42
CA TRP A 92 -4.18 3.23 -0.10
C TRP A 92 -3.98 1.89 0.58
N SER A 93 -3.36 1.87 1.75
CA SER A 93 -3.29 0.68 2.61
C SER A 93 -3.92 1.00 3.95
N GLY A 94 -4.57 0.02 4.56
CA GLY A 94 -5.30 0.21 5.81
C GLY A 94 -5.68 -1.08 6.49
N ARG A 95 -6.46 -0.95 7.56
CA ARG A 95 -6.97 -2.07 8.36
C ARG A 95 -8.47 -2.00 8.51
N LEU A 96 -9.13 -3.16 8.61
CA LEU A 96 -10.54 -3.20 9.00
C LEU A 96 -10.73 -2.60 10.39
N ALA A 97 -11.83 -1.88 10.58
CA ALA A 97 -12.15 -1.22 11.83
C ALA A 97 -12.25 -2.23 12.98
N GLY A 98 -11.51 -1.96 14.07
CA GLY A 98 -11.43 -2.85 15.23
C GLY A 98 -10.59 -4.12 15.01
N ARG A 99 -9.95 -4.28 13.85
CA ARG A 99 -9.20 -5.49 13.45
C ARG A 99 -7.87 -5.13 12.80
N SER A 100 -6.86 -4.88 13.62
CA SER A 100 -5.51 -4.47 13.17
C SER A 100 -4.78 -5.55 12.38
N ASP A 101 -5.20 -6.80 12.47
CA ASP A 101 -4.64 -7.95 11.75
C ASP A 101 -5.26 -8.17 10.36
N ARG A 102 -6.22 -7.32 9.95
CA ARG A 102 -6.99 -7.47 8.71
C ARG A 102 -6.66 -6.37 7.72
N PRO A 103 -5.68 -6.58 6.83
CA PRO A 103 -5.26 -5.55 5.88
C PRO A 103 -6.27 -5.34 4.77
N VAL A 104 -6.25 -4.12 4.25
CA VAL A 104 -6.95 -3.69 3.04
C VAL A 104 -5.99 -2.87 2.21
N THR A 105 -5.92 -3.16 0.91
CA THR A 105 -5.13 -2.38 -0.05
C THR A 105 -5.97 -1.98 -1.24
N LEU A 106 -5.80 -0.75 -1.73
CA LEU A 106 -6.48 -0.24 -2.92
C LEU A 106 -5.48 0.54 -3.77
N ALA A 107 -5.54 0.33 -5.08
CA ALA A 107 -4.97 1.20 -6.09
C ALA A 107 -6.10 1.88 -6.86
N VAL A 108 -6.07 3.21 -6.90
CA VAL A 108 -7.14 4.03 -7.46
C VAL A 108 -6.57 4.95 -8.54
N ASP A 109 -6.81 4.58 -9.78
CA ASP A 109 -6.49 5.41 -10.93
C ASP A 109 -7.60 6.44 -11.19
N GLY A 110 -7.21 7.65 -11.57
CA GLY A 110 -8.12 8.78 -11.75
C GLY A 110 -8.71 9.35 -10.45
N ALA A 111 -8.18 8.99 -9.26
CA ALA A 111 -8.68 9.44 -7.96
C ALA A 111 -8.85 10.96 -7.85
N CYS A 112 -7.93 11.71 -8.46
CA CYS A 112 -7.82 13.16 -8.39
C CYS A 112 -8.34 13.89 -9.62
N GLY A 113 -8.78 13.15 -10.64
CA GLY A 113 -9.25 13.68 -11.91
C GLY A 113 -10.71 14.12 -11.93
N LYS A 114 -11.14 14.53 -13.12
CA LYS A 114 -12.56 14.65 -13.49
C LYS A 114 -13.03 13.28 -14.00
N GLY A 115 -14.20 12.83 -13.57
CA GLY A 115 -14.75 11.51 -13.92
C GLY A 115 -14.64 10.46 -12.80
N ARG A 116 -15.15 9.25 -13.09
CA ARG A 116 -15.18 8.15 -12.14
C ARG A 116 -13.82 7.42 -12.11
N PRO A 117 -13.32 7.01 -10.93
CA PRO A 117 -12.03 6.34 -10.81
C PRO A 117 -12.11 4.86 -11.24
N LYS A 118 -10.98 4.28 -11.65
CA LYS A 118 -10.81 2.82 -11.67
C LYS A 118 -10.24 2.39 -10.32
N VAL A 119 -10.75 1.29 -9.74
CA VAL A 119 -10.34 0.82 -8.41
C VAL A 119 -10.04 -0.67 -8.48
N ALA A 120 -8.82 -1.05 -8.12
CA ALA A 120 -8.44 -2.43 -7.85
C ALA A 120 -7.91 -2.55 -6.42
N GLY A 121 -7.90 -3.75 -5.86
CA GLY A 121 -7.39 -3.97 -4.51
C GLY A 121 -7.92 -5.20 -3.83
N GLU A 122 -7.70 -5.28 -2.52
CA GLU A 122 -8.03 -6.45 -1.72
C GLU A 122 -8.49 -6.09 -0.32
N ILE A 123 -9.38 -6.93 0.21
CA ILE A 123 -9.85 -6.89 1.59
C ILE A 123 -9.65 -8.29 2.17
N HIS A 124 -8.92 -8.40 3.28
CA HIS A 124 -8.67 -9.67 3.95
C HIS A 124 -9.53 -9.79 5.22
N GLU A 125 -10.58 -10.62 5.18
CA GLU A 125 -11.49 -10.95 6.28
C GLU A 125 -11.22 -12.38 6.80
N GLY A 126 -10.09 -12.58 7.48
CA GLY A 126 -9.71 -13.90 7.99
C GLY A 126 -9.36 -14.84 6.86
N ARG A 127 -10.16 -15.88 6.70
CA ARG A 127 -10.03 -16.89 5.65
C ARG A 127 -10.61 -16.45 4.30
N VAL A 128 -11.26 -15.28 4.26
CA VAL A 128 -11.87 -14.76 3.03
C VAL A 128 -11.07 -13.58 2.51
N ARG A 129 -10.58 -13.69 1.28
CA ARG A 129 -10.01 -12.59 0.52
C ARG A 129 -11.05 -12.06 -0.46
N HIS A 130 -11.35 -10.77 -0.42
CA HIS A 130 -12.15 -10.11 -1.44
C HIS A 130 -11.23 -9.35 -2.39
N ALA A 131 -11.09 -9.84 -3.62
CA ALA A 131 -10.38 -9.15 -4.70
C ALA A 131 -11.32 -8.17 -5.41
N LEU A 132 -10.84 -6.95 -5.64
CA LEU A 132 -11.53 -5.91 -6.41
C LEU A 132 -10.79 -5.76 -7.75
N ASP A 133 -11.45 -6.11 -8.85
CA ASP A 133 -10.90 -6.02 -10.19
C ASP A 133 -11.46 -4.79 -10.92
N ALA A 134 -10.59 -3.97 -11.52
CA ALA A 134 -10.96 -2.69 -12.13
C ALA A 134 -11.54 -2.84 -13.55
N VAL A 135 -12.79 -3.33 -13.64
CA VAL A 135 -13.51 -3.57 -14.90
C VAL A 135 -13.54 -2.36 -15.83
N ARG A 136 -13.97 -1.21 -15.31
CA ARG A 136 -14.06 0.06 -16.05
C ARG A 136 -14.16 1.25 -15.08
N PRO A 137 -14.01 2.50 -15.54
CA PRO A 137 -14.21 3.66 -14.69
C PRO A 137 -15.55 3.62 -13.93
N GLY A 138 -15.45 3.72 -12.60
CA GLY A 138 -16.55 3.71 -11.67
C GLY A 138 -17.12 2.34 -11.30
N VAL A 139 -16.56 1.24 -11.80
CA VAL A 139 -17.05 -0.11 -11.47
C VAL A 139 -15.89 -1.07 -11.26
N SER A 140 -15.90 -1.75 -10.12
CA SER A 140 -15.06 -2.92 -9.86
C SER A 140 -15.92 -4.18 -9.77
N ARG A 141 -15.38 -5.31 -10.23
CA ARG A 141 -15.90 -6.63 -9.86
C ARG A 141 -15.29 -7.01 -8.53
N VAL A 142 -16.09 -7.52 -7.60
CA VAL A 142 -15.63 -7.97 -6.30
C VAL A 142 -15.81 -9.48 -6.23
N ARG A 143 -14.71 -10.23 -6.09
CA ARG A 143 -14.69 -11.70 -5.99
C ARG A 143 -14.20 -12.10 -4.61
N SER A 144 -14.98 -12.91 -3.91
CA SER A 144 -14.61 -13.45 -2.61
C SER A 144 -14.04 -14.84 -2.77
N PHE A 145 -12.86 -15.07 -2.22
CA PHE A 145 -12.17 -16.34 -2.26
C PHE A 145 -11.90 -16.85 -0.85
N ASP A 146 -12.05 -18.16 -0.68
CA ASP A 146 -11.55 -18.91 0.47
C ASP A 146 -10.05 -19.15 0.31
N THR A 147 -9.24 -18.52 1.16
CA THR A 147 -7.78 -18.52 1.02
C THR A 147 -7.18 -19.91 1.21
N VAL A 148 -7.84 -20.79 1.97
CA VAL A 148 -7.41 -22.19 2.15
C VAL A 148 -7.43 -22.94 0.84
N ARG A 149 -8.49 -22.72 0.06
CA ARG A 149 -8.67 -23.32 -1.28
C ARG A 149 -7.93 -22.54 -2.37
N GLN A 150 -7.11 -21.58 -1.96
CA GLN A 150 -6.19 -20.82 -2.81
C GLN A 150 -4.71 -21.15 -2.54
N THR A 151 -4.42 -22.20 -1.78
CA THR A 151 -3.07 -22.68 -1.50
C THR A 151 -2.83 -23.97 -2.29
N PRO A 152 -1.68 -24.16 -2.96
CA PRO A 152 -1.39 -25.38 -3.72
C PRO A 152 -1.55 -26.63 -2.86
N LEU A 153 -2.34 -27.59 -3.35
CA LEU A 153 -2.55 -28.88 -2.67
C LEU A 153 -1.34 -29.81 -2.81
N VAL A 154 -0.60 -29.66 -3.91
CA VAL A 154 0.59 -30.46 -4.21
C VAL A 154 1.42 -29.67 -5.22
N ARG A 155 2.71 -29.47 -4.96
CA ARG A 155 3.72 -28.92 -5.89
C ARG A 155 3.83 -27.40 -5.96
N ASP A 156 4.15 -26.79 -4.83
CA ASP A 156 5.17 -25.74 -4.91
C ASP A 156 6.52 -26.40 -4.61
N ALA A 157 7.53 -26.09 -5.38
CA ALA A 157 8.81 -26.78 -5.27
C ALA A 157 9.89 -25.80 -4.88
N LEU A 158 10.55 -26.03 -3.74
CA LEU A 158 11.76 -25.32 -3.41
C LEU A 158 12.79 -25.49 -4.52
N ARG A 159 13.08 -24.42 -5.27
CA ARG A 159 13.95 -24.46 -6.45
C ARG A 159 15.29 -23.88 -6.13
N LEU A 160 16.23 -24.74 -5.76
CA LEU A 160 17.61 -24.31 -5.62
C LEU A 160 18.24 -24.06 -7.00
N ALA A 161 18.78 -22.86 -7.19
CA ALA A 161 19.64 -22.56 -8.33
C ALA A 161 20.78 -23.59 -8.46
N ARG A 162 21.04 -24.07 -9.68
CA ARG A 162 22.16 -24.99 -9.95
C ARG A 162 23.49 -24.27 -9.66
N PRO A 163 24.53 -24.98 -9.20
CA PRO A 163 25.83 -24.37 -8.93
C PRO A 163 26.59 -24.03 -10.24
N ALA A 164 26.10 -23.10 -11.06
CA ALA A 164 26.86 -22.54 -12.18
C ALA A 164 27.78 -21.41 -11.71
N ARG A 165 28.89 -21.18 -12.41
CA ARG A 165 29.81 -20.06 -12.12
C ARG A 165 29.20 -18.77 -12.70
N PRO A 166 28.77 -17.80 -11.88
CA PRO A 166 28.03 -16.64 -12.39
C PRO A 166 28.94 -15.71 -13.20
N ALA A 167 28.40 -15.11 -14.26
CA ALA A 167 29.01 -13.94 -14.89
C ALA A 167 28.70 -12.71 -14.03
N ALA A 168 29.72 -11.91 -13.70
CA ALA A 168 29.55 -10.70 -12.91
C ALA A 168 28.75 -9.64 -13.70
N PRO A 169 27.80 -8.91 -13.07
CA PRO A 169 27.17 -7.77 -13.71
C PRO A 169 28.23 -6.70 -14.07
N PRO A 170 28.00 -5.91 -15.13
CA PRO A 170 29.00 -4.97 -15.66
C PRO A 170 29.31 -3.78 -14.74
N SER A 171 28.60 -3.59 -13.62
CA SER A 171 28.92 -2.55 -12.64
C SER A 171 28.55 -2.93 -11.21
N ARG A 172 29.28 -2.37 -10.24
CA ARG A 172 29.17 -2.65 -8.80
C ARG A 172 28.46 -1.50 -8.09
N ARG A 173 27.41 -1.81 -7.32
CA ARG A 173 26.81 -0.87 -6.36
C ARG A 173 27.15 -1.29 -4.93
N ALA A 174 27.31 -0.31 -4.04
CA ALA A 174 27.38 -0.58 -2.60
C ALA A 174 26.01 -1.09 -2.12
N GLU A 175 26.00 -2.08 -1.21
CA GLU A 175 24.77 -2.63 -0.65
C GLU A 175 23.94 -1.52 0.04
N PRO A 176 22.68 -1.28 -0.38
CA PRO A 176 21.83 -0.28 0.24
C PRO A 176 21.43 -0.73 1.65
N LYS A 177 21.43 0.22 2.61
CA LYS A 177 20.94 -0.03 3.97
C LYS A 177 19.44 -0.32 4.02
N ASP A 178 18.69 0.30 3.10
CA ASP A 178 17.25 0.11 2.89
C ASP A 178 17.02 -0.28 1.42
N PRO A 179 17.00 -1.59 1.11
CA PRO A 179 16.99 -2.06 -0.27
C PRO A 179 15.68 -1.73 -1.00
N VAL A 180 15.79 -1.28 -2.25
CA VAL A 180 14.66 -1.16 -3.16
C VAL A 180 14.86 -2.16 -4.28
N ILE A 181 13.93 -3.09 -4.39
CA ILE A 181 13.92 -4.16 -5.38
C ILE A 181 12.99 -3.72 -6.51
N ASP A 182 13.57 -3.49 -7.68
CA ASP A 182 12.82 -3.12 -8.88
C ASP A 182 12.12 -4.35 -9.46
N VAL A 183 10.78 -4.31 -9.53
CA VAL A 183 9.97 -5.43 -10.01
C VAL A 183 9.24 -5.04 -11.29
N LEU A 184 9.25 -5.94 -12.27
CA LEU A 184 8.34 -5.92 -13.41
C LEU A 184 7.33 -7.05 -13.30
N ILE A 185 6.08 -6.75 -13.67
CA ILE A 185 5.04 -7.76 -13.79
C ILE A 185 4.72 -7.98 -15.27
N GLY A 186 5.06 -9.15 -15.79
CA GLY A 186 4.69 -9.58 -17.13
C GLY A 186 3.31 -10.23 -17.15
N TYR A 187 2.65 -10.26 -18.30
CA TYR A 187 1.44 -11.06 -18.51
C TYR A 187 1.39 -11.56 -19.96
N THR A 188 0.81 -12.74 -20.19
CA THR A 188 0.63 -13.24 -21.56
C THR A 188 -0.49 -12.50 -22.29
N PRO A 189 -0.51 -12.46 -23.63
CA PRO A 189 -1.60 -11.86 -24.40
C PRO A 189 -2.97 -12.49 -24.07
N GLU A 190 -3.01 -13.81 -23.85
CA GLU A 190 -4.21 -14.56 -23.45
C GLU A 190 -4.70 -14.10 -22.08
N THR A 191 -3.78 -13.87 -21.14
CA THR A 191 -4.10 -13.36 -19.79
C THR A 191 -4.77 -12.00 -19.85
N ALA A 192 -4.28 -11.09 -20.71
CA ALA A 192 -4.91 -9.79 -20.91
C ALA A 192 -6.27 -9.91 -21.58
N ALA A 193 -6.43 -10.80 -22.57
CA ALA A 193 -7.70 -11.02 -23.26
C ALA A 193 -8.79 -11.62 -22.35
N GLU A 194 -8.41 -12.50 -21.43
CA GLU A 194 -9.32 -13.18 -20.50
C GLU A 194 -9.58 -12.40 -19.19
N THR A 195 -8.82 -11.34 -18.95
CA THR A 195 -9.02 -10.47 -17.78
C THR A 195 -10.05 -9.40 -18.11
N GLU A 196 -11.14 -9.34 -17.34
CA GLU A 196 -12.11 -8.27 -17.48
C GLU A 196 -11.45 -6.91 -17.16
N GLY A 197 -11.58 -5.95 -18.08
CA GLY A 197 -10.86 -4.66 -18.01
C GLY A 197 -9.46 -4.70 -18.62
N GLY A 198 -8.99 -5.88 -19.07
CA GLY A 198 -7.78 -6.07 -19.85
C GLY A 198 -6.48 -5.70 -19.14
N ALA A 199 -5.48 -5.32 -19.93
CA ALA A 199 -4.15 -4.91 -19.44
C ALA A 199 -4.20 -3.78 -18.40
N ASP A 200 -5.12 -2.82 -18.54
CA ASP A 200 -5.29 -1.73 -17.57
C ASP A 200 -5.71 -2.24 -16.18
N ALA A 201 -6.57 -3.27 -16.14
CA ALA A 201 -7.01 -3.87 -14.88
C ALA A 201 -5.86 -4.64 -14.22
N LEU A 202 -5.07 -5.40 -15.00
CA LEU A 202 -3.87 -6.09 -14.53
C LEU A 202 -2.83 -5.10 -13.98
N ALA A 203 -2.60 -3.98 -14.68
CA ALA A 203 -1.68 -2.94 -14.22
C ALA A 203 -2.11 -2.35 -12.88
N LEU A 204 -3.41 -2.08 -12.70
CA LEU A 204 -3.92 -1.53 -11.44
C LEU A 204 -3.92 -2.57 -10.31
N GLN A 205 -4.20 -3.84 -10.62
CA GLN A 205 -4.07 -4.96 -9.68
C GLN A 205 -2.61 -5.13 -9.22
N ALA A 206 -1.64 -5.04 -10.13
CA ALA A 206 -0.22 -5.10 -9.81
C ALA A 206 0.21 -3.99 -8.85
N LYS A 207 -0.27 -2.76 -9.05
CA LYS A 207 -0.05 -1.65 -8.11
C LYS A 207 -0.60 -1.95 -6.72
N ALA A 208 -1.82 -2.51 -6.63
CA ALA A 208 -2.42 -2.86 -5.35
C ALA A 208 -1.72 -4.03 -4.65
N ALA A 209 -1.31 -5.06 -5.41
CA ALA A 209 -0.56 -6.21 -4.90
C ALA A 209 0.81 -5.78 -4.36
N VAL A 210 1.58 -4.98 -5.12
CA VAL A 210 2.87 -4.43 -4.69
C VAL A 210 2.72 -3.53 -3.46
N GLU A 211 1.67 -2.73 -3.38
CA GLU A 211 1.38 -1.94 -2.18
C GLU A 211 1.08 -2.84 -0.96
N GLY A 212 0.29 -3.90 -1.14
CA GLY A 212 0.02 -4.87 -0.09
C GLY A 212 1.24 -5.66 0.35
N THR A 213 2.10 -6.08 -0.58
CA THR A 213 3.37 -6.75 -0.26
C THR A 213 4.30 -5.80 0.51
N ASN A 214 4.38 -4.53 0.12
CA ASN A 214 5.13 -3.52 0.86
C ASN A 214 4.55 -3.29 2.27
N GLN A 215 3.23 -3.35 2.43
CA GLN A 215 2.59 -3.31 3.76
C GLN A 215 2.97 -4.54 4.58
N ALA A 216 2.97 -5.75 4.00
CA ALA A 216 3.40 -6.97 4.69
C ALA A 216 4.87 -6.91 5.12
N TYR A 217 5.76 -6.32 4.29
CA TYR A 217 7.15 -6.06 4.64
C TYR A 217 7.27 -5.11 5.82
N ALA A 218 6.54 -3.98 5.77
CA ALA A 218 6.52 -2.99 6.84
C ALA A 218 5.99 -3.60 8.15
N ASP A 219 4.90 -4.36 8.08
CA ASP A 219 4.32 -5.06 9.23
C ASP A 219 5.32 -6.01 9.87
N SER A 220 6.19 -6.63 9.07
CA SER A 220 7.18 -7.62 9.52
C SER A 220 8.51 -7.03 9.93
N GLU A 221 8.74 -5.71 9.78
CA GLU A 221 10.04 -5.05 9.95
C GLU A 221 11.11 -5.50 8.93
N VAL A 222 10.66 -5.88 7.73
CA VAL A 222 11.54 -6.06 6.57
C VAL A 222 11.94 -4.68 6.04
N LYS A 223 13.24 -4.45 5.84
CA LYS A 223 13.83 -3.18 5.39
C LYS A 223 13.70 -2.96 3.88
N ALA A 224 13.50 -4.04 3.14
CA ALA A 224 13.33 -3.99 1.70
C ALA A 224 11.98 -3.38 1.30
N ARG A 225 11.94 -2.82 0.10
CA ARG A 225 10.72 -2.33 -0.55
C ARG A 225 10.69 -2.77 -2.00
N LEU A 226 9.51 -3.16 -2.48
CA LEU A 226 9.27 -3.37 -3.90
C LEU A 226 8.94 -2.03 -4.59
N ASN A 227 9.60 -1.78 -5.70
CA ASN A 227 9.28 -0.70 -6.61
C ASN A 227 8.77 -1.28 -7.93
N LEU A 228 7.48 -1.10 -8.22
CA LEU A 228 6.90 -1.53 -9.48
C LEU A 228 7.37 -0.59 -10.61
N LEU A 229 8.21 -1.10 -11.50
CA LEU A 229 8.64 -0.34 -12.68
C LEU A 229 7.49 -0.18 -13.69
N GLY A 230 6.61 -1.18 -13.76
CA GLY A 230 5.43 -1.22 -14.60
C GLY A 230 5.02 -2.65 -14.90
N THR A 231 4.06 -2.77 -15.81
CA THR A 231 3.63 -4.05 -16.37
C THR A 231 3.96 -4.12 -17.87
N PHE A 232 4.08 -5.33 -18.42
CA PHE A 232 4.33 -5.51 -19.85
C PHE A 232 3.69 -6.80 -20.36
N GLU A 233 3.33 -6.81 -21.64
CA GLU A 233 2.85 -8.00 -22.33
C GLU A 233 4.05 -8.83 -22.82
N THR A 234 4.06 -10.13 -22.52
CA THR A 234 5.04 -11.08 -23.05
C THR A 234 4.63 -11.56 -24.44
N PRO A 235 5.51 -12.21 -25.22
CA PRO A 235 5.03 -13.10 -26.28
C PRO A 235 4.09 -14.18 -25.71
N SER A 236 3.25 -14.79 -26.55
CA SER A 236 2.45 -15.95 -26.14
C SER A 236 3.35 -17.08 -25.62
N TRP A 237 2.96 -17.68 -24.50
CA TRP A 237 3.62 -18.86 -23.95
C TRP A 237 3.24 -20.09 -24.77
N SER A 238 4.24 -20.87 -25.20
CA SER A 238 4.00 -22.07 -26.02
C SER A 238 3.59 -23.31 -25.21
N GLY A 239 3.89 -23.33 -23.90
CA GLY A 239 3.48 -24.38 -22.98
C GLY A 239 2.03 -24.26 -22.54
N ALA A 240 1.60 -25.15 -21.65
CA ALA A 240 0.26 -25.07 -21.06
C ALA A 240 0.14 -23.80 -20.20
N ALA A 241 -1.01 -23.13 -20.25
CA ALA A 241 -1.24 -21.89 -19.50
C ALA A 241 -1.12 -22.08 -17.97
N GLY A 242 -1.33 -23.30 -17.45
CA GLY A 242 -1.14 -23.64 -16.04
C GLY A 242 0.26 -24.08 -15.64
N ASP A 243 1.22 -24.12 -16.58
CA ASP A 243 2.59 -24.57 -16.34
C ASP A 243 3.48 -23.44 -15.77
N MET A 244 3.14 -22.97 -14.57
CA MET A 244 3.89 -21.91 -13.87
C MET A 244 5.34 -22.35 -13.64
N ASP A 245 5.49 -23.63 -13.30
CA ASP A 245 6.75 -24.31 -13.14
C ASP A 245 7.63 -24.18 -14.40
N GLY A 246 7.07 -24.47 -15.57
CA GLY A 246 7.72 -24.37 -16.87
C GLY A 246 8.09 -22.93 -17.22
N MET A 247 7.19 -21.98 -17.02
CA MET A 247 7.45 -20.55 -17.26
C MET A 247 8.63 -20.06 -16.41
N THR A 248 8.60 -20.31 -15.10
CA THR A 248 9.66 -19.92 -14.18
C THR A 248 10.99 -20.59 -14.52
N ASN A 249 10.98 -21.87 -14.92
CA ASN A 249 12.19 -22.61 -15.33
C ASN A 249 12.76 -22.10 -16.66
N ALA A 250 11.91 -21.80 -17.64
CA ALA A 250 12.31 -21.23 -18.92
C ALA A 250 12.97 -19.86 -18.71
N LEU A 251 12.40 -19.03 -17.82
CA LEU A 251 13.02 -17.79 -17.42
C LEU A 251 14.35 -18.04 -16.71
N ALA A 252 14.45 -18.93 -15.72
CA ALA A 252 15.71 -19.17 -15.04
C ALA A 252 16.81 -19.72 -15.95
N ASN A 253 16.47 -20.63 -16.87
CA ASN A 253 17.39 -21.28 -17.80
C ASN A 253 16.86 -21.23 -19.24
N PRO A 254 17.10 -20.15 -19.99
CA PRO A 254 16.61 -20.00 -21.37
C PRO A 254 17.26 -20.99 -22.35
N GLU A 255 18.33 -21.67 -21.96
CA GLU A 255 19.01 -22.71 -22.76
C GLU A 255 18.43 -24.11 -22.53
N ASP A 256 17.41 -24.27 -21.67
CA ASP A 256 16.77 -25.57 -21.44
C ASP A 256 16.06 -26.02 -22.73
N PRO A 257 16.43 -27.18 -23.32
CA PRO A 257 15.87 -27.63 -24.59
C PRO A 257 14.37 -27.95 -24.52
N ARG A 258 13.77 -28.03 -23.32
CA ARG A 258 12.32 -28.14 -23.14
C ARG A 258 11.58 -26.85 -23.52
N TYR A 259 12.25 -25.71 -23.53
CA TYR A 259 11.69 -24.38 -23.80
C TYR A 259 12.50 -23.72 -24.92
N SER A 260 12.38 -24.24 -26.14
CA SER A 260 13.24 -23.86 -27.28
C SER A 260 12.76 -22.65 -28.08
N ASP A 261 11.80 -21.88 -27.57
CA ASP A 261 11.27 -20.69 -28.24
C ASP A 261 11.92 -19.39 -27.70
N ASP A 262 11.66 -18.28 -28.38
CA ASP A 262 12.24 -16.98 -28.02
C ASP A 262 11.51 -16.31 -26.83
N TRP A 263 10.58 -17.01 -26.16
CA TRP A 263 9.74 -16.42 -25.12
C TRP A 263 10.58 -15.95 -23.93
N ALA A 264 11.41 -16.82 -23.37
CA ALA A 264 12.26 -16.50 -22.23
C ALA A 264 13.29 -15.42 -22.57
N ALA A 265 13.90 -15.51 -23.76
CA ALA A 265 14.86 -14.52 -24.25
C ALA A 265 14.22 -13.13 -24.38
N SER A 266 12.99 -13.05 -24.89
CA SER A 266 12.25 -11.79 -25.04
C SER A 266 11.90 -11.16 -23.69
N VAL A 267 11.38 -11.95 -22.75
CA VAL A 267 11.07 -11.48 -21.38
C VAL A 267 12.33 -10.96 -20.68
N ARG A 268 13.45 -11.66 -20.83
CA ARG A 268 14.75 -11.26 -20.29
C ARG A 268 15.30 -9.99 -20.93
N ALA A 269 15.12 -9.81 -22.24
CA ALA A 269 15.47 -8.56 -22.91
C ALA A 269 14.69 -7.37 -22.33
N THR A 270 13.39 -7.53 -22.06
CA THR A 270 12.60 -6.49 -21.39
C THR A 270 13.09 -6.23 -19.96
N ARG A 271 13.42 -7.28 -19.19
CA ARG A 271 14.03 -7.15 -17.85
C ARG A 271 15.28 -6.28 -17.90
N ASP A 272 16.17 -6.56 -18.85
CA ASP A 272 17.44 -5.86 -19.01
C ASP A 272 17.24 -4.41 -19.48
N GLU A 273 16.31 -4.18 -20.42
CA GLU A 273 15.96 -2.84 -20.90
C GLU A 273 15.45 -1.93 -19.76
N LYS A 274 14.58 -2.46 -18.90
CA LYS A 274 14.00 -1.70 -17.78
C LYS A 274 14.89 -1.72 -16.53
N GLY A 275 15.89 -2.60 -16.48
CA GLY A 275 16.77 -2.79 -15.33
C GLY A 275 16.07 -3.37 -14.10
N ALA A 276 15.14 -4.29 -14.28
CA ALA A 276 14.38 -4.88 -13.18
C ALA A 276 15.18 -5.95 -12.43
N ASP A 277 15.21 -5.84 -11.10
CA ASP A 277 15.78 -6.85 -10.21
C ASP A 277 15.00 -8.16 -10.29
N LEU A 278 13.68 -8.09 -10.24
CA LEU A 278 12.79 -9.26 -10.33
C LEU A 278 11.79 -9.10 -11.49
N VAL A 279 11.45 -10.22 -12.12
CA VAL A 279 10.33 -10.33 -13.06
C VAL A 279 9.38 -11.41 -12.56
N HIS A 280 8.10 -11.07 -12.52
CA HIS A 280 7.05 -12.01 -12.18
C HIS A 280 6.03 -12.06 -13.31
N VAL A 281 5.74 -13.24 -13.88
CA VAL A 281 4.85 -13.36 -15.05
C VAL A 281 3.49 -13.93 -14.66
N LEU A 282 2.42 -13.30 -15.12
CA LEU A 282 1.06 -13.74 -14.91
C LEU A 282 0.55 -14.56 -16.08
N SER A 283 -0.08 -15.68 -15.77
CA SER A 283 -0.84 -16.49 -16.72
C SER A 283 -2.26 -16.70 -16.19
N LYS A 284 -3.27 -16.63 -17.05
CA LYS A 284 -4.65 -16.96 -16.70
C LYS A 284 -5.03 -18.32 -17.24
N PHE A 285 -5.65 -19.13 -16.38
CA PHE A 285 -6.17 -20.44 -16.73
C PHE A 285 -7.20 -20.87 -15.67
N THR A 286 -8.05 -21.82 -16.04
CA THR A 286 -8.98 -22.50 -15.12
C THR A 286 -8.40 -23.87 -14.80
N PRO A 287 -7.96 -24.13 -13.55
CA PRO A 287 -7.41 -25.43 -13.19
C PRO A 287 -8.50 -26.52 -13.21
N PRO A 288 -8.13 -27.80 -13.42
CA PRO A 288 -9.03 -28.93 -13.22
C PRO A 288 -9.62 -28.94 -11.80
N GLU A 289 -10.82 -29.50 -11.64
CA GLU A 289 -11.47 -29.63 -10.33
C GLU A 289 -10.59 -30.43 -9.36
N GLY A 290 -10.22 -29.82 -8.22
CA GLY A 290 -9.36 -30.43 -7.21
C GLY A 290 -7.86 -30.28 -7.42
N GLU A 291 -7.41 -29.63 -8.52
CA GLU A 291 -6.02 -29.24 -8.72
C GLU A 291 -5.84 -27.74 -8.46
N TYR A 292 -4.71 -27.34 -7.89
CA TYR A 292 -4.43 -25.93 -7.64
C TYR A 292 -2.93 -25.60 -7.74
N THR A 293 -2.61 -24.57 -8.52
CA THR A 293 -1.30 -23.94 -8.53
C THR A 293 -1.49 -22.43 -8.35
N ALA A 294 -0.91 -21.88 -7.28
CA ALA A 294 -0.97 -20.46 -6.97
C ALA A 294 0.00 -19.70 -7.87
N GLY A 295 1.28 -20.04 -7.74
CA GLY A 295 2.43 -19.48 -8.43
C GLY A 295 3.67 -20.31 -8.12
N THR A 296 4.81 -19.83 -8.60
CA THR A 296 6.13 -20.41 -8.40
C THR A 296 7.17 -19.29 -8.40
N GLY A 297 8.11 -19.33 -7.46
CA GLY A 297 9.22 -18.39 -7.34
C GLY A 297 10.56 -19.12 -7.29
N MET A 298 11.61 -18.51 -7.84
CA MET A 298 12.97 -19.08 -7.75
C MET A 298 13.62 -18.80 -6.41
N THR A 299 14.07 -19.86 -5.72
CA THR A 299 14.84 -19.74 -4.47
C THR A 299 16.35 -19.62 -4.75
N PRO A 300 17.02 -18.52 -4.37
CA PRO A 300 18.46 -18.45 -4.56
C PRO A 300 19.17 -19.49 -3.71
N SER A 301 20.31 -19.98 -4.23
CA SER A 301 21.23 -20.78 -3.43
C SER A 301 21.89 -19.88 -2.36
N LEU A 302 21.27 -19.84 -1.18
CA LEU A 302 21.70 -19.05 -0.05
C LEU A 302 23.12 -19.35 0.50
N PRO A 303 23.72 -20.56 0.40
CA PRO A 303 25.13 -20.79 0.75
C PRO A 303 26.12 -19.87 0.02
N ARG A 304 25.71 -19.34 -1.15
CA ARG A 304 26.48 -18.40 -1.97
C ARG A 304 26.12 -16.95 -1.72
N LEU A 305 25.25 -16.64 -0.77
CA LEU A 305 24.97 -15.29 -0.29
C LEU A 305 25.63 -15.13 1.09
N ILE A 306 26.83 -14.56 1.11
CA ILE A 306 27.57 -14.13 2.29
C ILE A 306 27.30 -12.63 2.40
N PRO A 307 26.60 -12.16 3.44
CA PRO A 307 26.29 -10.74 3.63
C PRO A 307 27.56 -9.89 3.56
N GLY A 308 27.56 -8.81 2.77
CA GLY A 308 28.67 -7.87 2.62
C GLY A 308 29.75 -8.25 1.59
N GLU A 309 29.88 -9.51 1.19
CA GLU A 309 30.84 -9.92 0.15
C GLU A 309 30.20 -10.31 -1.18
N ASN A 310 28.90 -10.60 -1.20
CA ASN A 310 28.24 -11.35 -2.27
C ASN A 310 27.25 -10.56 -3.13
N ALA A 311 27.16 -9.23 -2.97
CA ALA A 311 26.55 -8.35 -3.98
C ALA A 311 27.18 -8.50 -5.39
N LYS A 312 28.36 -9.14 -5.50
CA LYS A 312 29.05 -9.49 -6.75
C LYS A 312 28.54 -10.77 -7.43
N TYR A 313 27.61 -11.50 -6.81
CA TYR A 313 27.12 -12.81 -7.26
C TYR A 313 25.61 -12.86 -7.50
N SER A 314 24.96 -11.73 -7.82
CA SER A 314 23.63 -11.76 -8.43
C SER A 314 23.63 -12.81 -9.55
N THR A 315 22.87 -13.88 -9.35
CA THR A 315 22.72 -14.90 -10.39
C THR A 315 21.46 -14.57 -11.15
N ASP A 316 21.64 -14.44 -12.46
CA ASP A 316 20.60 -14.05 -13.39
C ASP A 316 19.35 -14.95 -13.30
N ASP A 317 19.53 -16.22 -12.94
CA ASP A 317 18.52 -17.30 -12.90
C ASP A 317 17.55 -17.25 -11.71
N THR A 318 17.80 -16.43 -10.69
CA THR A 318 16.99 -16.40 -9.44
C THR A 318 16.01 -15.24 -9.36
N GLY A 319 16.04 -14.32 -10.32
CA GLY A 319 15.19 -13.12 -10.33
C GLY A 319 13.82 -13.31 -10.97
N PHE A 320 13.25 -14.52 -10.93
CA PHE A 320 12.05 -14.87 -11.68
C PHE A 320 11.00 -15.58 -10.84
N GLY A 321 9.75 -15.40 -11.23
CA GLY A 321 8.62 -16.21 -10.80
C GLY A 321 7.46 -16.11 -11.81
N ALA A 322 6.46 -16.97 -11.65
CA ALA A 322 5.23 -16.96 -12.44
C ALA A 322 4.03 -17.35 -11.58
N GLN A 323 2.86 -16.75 -11.84
CA GLN A 323 1.66 -16.94 -11.02
C GLN A 323 0.37 -16.95 -11.84
N GLN A 324 -0.64 -17.69 -11.35
CA GLN A 324 -2.00 -17.57 -11.84
C GLN A 324 -2.57 -16.15 -11.59
N ALA A 325 -3.10 -15.51 -12.63
CA ALA A 325 -3.60 -14.14 -12.58
C ALA A 325 -4.80 -13.95 -11.61
N ASP A 326 -5.65 -14.97 -11.44
CA ASP A 326 -6.82 -14.89 -10.55
C ASP A 326 -6.48 -14.95 -9.06
N THR A 327 -5.30 -15.48 -8.74
CA THR A 327 -4.79 -15.60 -7.37
C THR A 327 -3.83 -14.46 -7.07
N PHE A 328 -3.29 -13.81 -8.10
CA PHE A 328 -2.38 -12.67 -8.02
C PHE A 328 -2.88 -11.59 -7.06
N GLY A 329 -2.05 -11.28 -6.07
CA GLY A 329 -2.45 -10.48 -4.94
C GLY A 329 -1.40 -10.37 -3.86
N THR A 330 -1.77 -9.74 -2.73
CA THR A 330 -0.83 -9.42 -1.65
C THR A 330 -0.10 -10.67 -1.11
N HIS A 331 -0.87 -11.71 -0.78
CA HIS A 331 -0.35 -12.95 -0.18
C HIS A 331 0.62 -13.65 -1.13
N HIS A 332 0.13 -14.04 -2.31
CA HIS A 332 0.92 -14.85 -3.24
C HIS A 332 2.10 -14.08 -3.85
N LEU A 333 1.95 -12.80 -4.22
CA LEU A 333 3.11 -12.03 -4.71
C LEU A 333 4.19 -11.94 -3.63
N ALA A 334 3.81 -11.73 -2.36
CA ALA A 334 4.75 -11.72 -1.25
C ALA A 334 5.37 -13.11 -1.01
N HIS A 335 4.59 -14.18 -1.16
CA HIS A 335 5.04 -15.57 -1.05
C HIS A 335 6.12 -15.91 -2.08
N GLU A 336 5.82 -15.69 -3.37
CA GLU A 336 6.74 -16.02 -4.46
C GLU A 336 8.02 -15.18 -4.40
N ILE A 337 7.90 -13.90 -4.06
CA ILE A 337 9.08 -13.06 -3.84
C ILE A 337 9.82 -13.49 -2.57
N GLY A 338 9.11 -14.00 -1.55
CA GLY A 338 9.71 -14.64 -0.38
C GLY A 338 10.66 -15.77 -0.76
N HIS A 339 10.30 -16.59 -1.74
CA HIS A 339 11.24 -17.55 -2.33
C HIS A 339 12.43 -16.84 -2.96
N ASN A 340 12.26 -15.75 -3.71
CA ASN A 340 13.40 -14.97 -4.23
C ASN A 340 14.31 -14.43 -3.10
N PHE A 341 13.79 -14.13 -1.91
CA PHE A 341 14.60 -13.79 -0.72
C PHE A 341 15.34 -14.99 -0.11
N GLY A 342 15.04 -16.21 -0.54
CA GLY A 342 15.61 -17.46 -0.03
C GLY A 342 14.79 -18.13 1.06
N LEU A 343 13.52 -17.76 1.20
CA LEU A 343 12.64 -18.40 2.17
C LEU A 343 12.11 -19.73 1.66
N ASN A 344 11.91 -20.66 2.59
CA ASN A 344 11.23 -21.93 2.41
C ASN A 344 9.83 -21.84 3.04
N HIS A 345 9.01 -22.86 2.78
CA HIS A 345 7.74 -23.00 3.49
C HIS A 345 7.94 -23.30 4.98
N ASP A 346 6.85 -23.50 5.71
CA ASP A 346 6.90 -24.03 7.07
C ASP A 346 7.48 -25.46 7.11
N TYR A 347 7.97 -25.89 8.28
CA TYR A 347 8.64 -27.18 8.45
C TYR A 347 7.77 -28.42 8.21
N LEU A 348 6.43 -28.33 8.21
CA LEU A 348 5.60 -29.49 7.84
C LEU A 348 5.47 -29.62 6.32
N THR A 349 5.52 -28.50 5.61
CA THR A 349 5.49 -28.46 4.14
C THR A 349 6.85 -28.79 3.55
N ASP A 350 7.91 -28.15 4.06
CA ASP A 350 9.30 -28.38 3.66
C ASP A 350 10.12 -28.93 4.84
N PRO A 351 9.98 -30.21 5.18
CA PRO A 351 10.70 -30.79 6.32
C PRO A 351 12.20 -30.84 6.05
N ILE A 352 12.99 -30.74 7.13
CA ILE A 352 14.46 -30.74 7.08
C ILE A 352 15.08 -32.09 7.45
N ASP A 353 14.29 -33.01 7.98
CA ASP A 353 14.71 -34.37 8.28
C ASP A 353 14.67 -35.22 6.99
N PRO A 354 15.81 -35.79 6.54
CA PRO A 354 15.85 -36.61 5.33
C PRO A 354 15.00 -37.88 5.38
N ASP A 355 14.53 -38.29 6.56
CA ASP A 355 13.66 -39.45 6.73
C ASP A 355 12.15 -39.12 6.56
N GLU A 356 11.78 -37.85 6.35
CA GLU A 356 10.38 -37.43 6.15
C GLU A 356 9.95 -37.46 4.67
N ASP A 357 8.70 -37.88 4.40
CA ASP A 357 8.16 -38.15 3.04
C ASP A 357 8.24 -36.96 2.07
N ASN A 358 8.20 -35.72 2.57
CA ASN A 358 8.23 -34.49 1.77
C ASN A 358 9.61 -33.81 1.75
N TYR A 359 10.65 -34.43 2.33
CA TYR A 359 11.99 -33.85 2.34
C TYR A 359 12.54 -33.67 0.94
N ARG A 360 13.13 -32.51 0.68
CA ARG A 360 13.86 -32.23 -0.54
C ARG A 360 15.27 -31.73 -0.21
N PRO A 361 16.30 -32.14 -0.99
CA PRO A 361 17.62 -31.56 -0.87
C PRO A 361 17.55 -30.04 -1.05
N GLY A 362 17.87 -29.31 0.02
CA GLY A 362 17.80 -27.85 0.06
C GLY A 362 16.88 -27.27 1.12
N ASN A 363 15.95 -28.07 1.66
CA ASN A 363 15.08 -27.65 2.76
C ASN A 363 15.95 -27.25 3.96
N HIS A 364 16.93 -28.09 4.34
CA HIS A 364 17.89 -27.69 5.36
C HIS A 364 18.98 -26.78 4.78
N ASN A 365 18.99 -25.52 5.22
CA ASN A 365 20.05 -24.58 4.92
C ASN A 365 20.94 -24.30 6.15
N PRO A 366 22.16 -24.84 6.21
CA PRO A 366 23.01 -24.69 7.39
C PRO A 366 23.50 -23.25 7.62
N TYR A 367 23.41 -22.36 6.62
CA TYR A 367 23.82 -20.96 6.73
C TYR A 367 22.68 -20.04 7.18
N TYR A 368 21.45 -20.43 6.85
CA TYR A 368 20.22 -19.71 7.19
C TYR A 368 19.16 -20.71 7.65
N PRO A 369 19.35 -21.35 8.82
CA PRO A 369 18.46 -22.42 9.26
C PRO A 369 17.06 -21.92 9.59
N ASP A 370 16.90 -20.61 9.77
CA ASP A 370 15.68 -19.89 10.13
C ASP A 370 14.90 -19.33 8.93
N ASN A 371 15.19 -19.82 7.71
CA ASN A 371 14.56 -19.38 6.47
C ASN A 371 13.17 -20.00 6.20
N HIS A 372 12.60 -20.76 7.13
CA HIS A 372 11.28 -21.37 6.97
C HIS A 372 10.15 -20.43 7.41
N GLY A 373 8.96 -20.65 6.84
CA GLY A 373 7.71 -20.06 7.31
C GLY A 373 7.39 -20.47 8.74
N PHE A 374 6.55 -19.67 9.41
CA PHE A 374 6.16 -19.94 10.79
C PHE A 374 4.76 -20.55 10.89
N LEU A 375 4.72 -21.67 11.62
CA LEU A 375 3.50 -22.34 12.07
C LEU A 375 3.49 -22.33 13.62
N PRO A 376 2.50 -21.69 14.26
CA PRO A 376 2.37 -21.70 15.71
C PRO A 376 2.03 -23.10 16.23
N LYS A 377 2.31 -23.34 17.52
CA LYS A 377 2.09 -24.64 18.17
C LYS A 377 0.63 -25.10 18.13
N ASP A 378 -0.31 -24.17 18.20
CA ASP A 378 -1.75 -24.48 18.11
C ASP A 378 -2.23 -24.74 16.67
N ARG A 379 -1.39 -24.44 15.68
CA ARG A 379 -1.62 -24.66 14.24
C ARG A 379 -2.95 -24.08 13.77
N THR A 380 -3.29 -22.87 14.23
CA THR A 380 -4.54 -22.16 13.89
C THR A 380 -4.39 -21.11 12.79
N TRP A 381 -3.15 -20.72 12.48
CA TRP A 381 -2.83 -19.77 11.41
C TRP A 381 -1.42 -20.03 10.88
N VAL A 382 -1.11 -19.46 9.72
CA VAL A 382 0.22 -19.49 9.11
C VAL A 382 0.66 -18.08 8.73
N ASP A 383 1.97 -17.84 8.72
CA ASP A 383 2.53 -16.62 8.13
C ASP A 383 2.49 -16.68 6.59
N ILE A 384 3.02 -15.67 5.89
CA ILE A 384 2.98 -15.63 4.41
C ILE A 384 3.61 -16.86 3.76
N MET A 385 4.65 -17.45 4.37
CA MET A 385 5.36 -18.60 3.78
C MET A 385 4.78 -19.95 4.19
N GLY A 386 3.89 -19.99 5.19
CA GLY A 386 3.28 -21.25 5.63
C GLY A 386 2.06 -21.65 4.81
N TYR A 387 1.76 -22.95 4.80
CA TYR A 387 0.64 -23.52 4.05
C TYR A 387 -0.52 -23.90 4.96
N ASN A 388 -1.77 -23.67 4.50
CA ASN A 388 -2.96 -24.00 5.28
C ASN A 388 -3.11 -25.49 5.60
N MET A 389 -2.62 -26.38 4.74
CA MET A 389 -2.60 -27.82 4.99
C MET A 389 -1.75 -28.20 6.23
N SER A 390 -0.83 -27.33 6.64
CA SER A 390 -0.04 -27.50 7.86
C SER A 390 -0.81 -27.14 9.13
N CYS A 391 -1.98 -26.51 9.04
CA CYS A 391 -2.83 -26.25 10.21
C CYS A 391 -3.44 -27.55 10.79
N ALA A 392 -3.88 -27.51 12.05
CA ALA A 392 -4.54 -28.67 12.68
C ALA A 392 -5.93 -28.94 12.08
N ASP A 393 -6.58 -27.87 11.62
CA ASP A 393 -7.83 -27.90 10.88
C ASP A 393 -7.67 -26.89 9.74
N GLU A 394 -7.39 -27.41 8.55
CA GLU A 394 -7.18 -26.62 7.34
C GLU A 394 -8.37 -25.68 7.09
N ASP A 395 -9.60 -26.13 7.34
CA ASP A 395 -10.81 -25.33 7.14
C ASP A 395 -10.96 -24.16 8.14
N LYS A 396 -10.17 -24.14 9.20
CA LYS A 396 -10.14 -23.05 10.20
C LYS A 396 -8.86 -22.22 10.15
N CYS A 397 -7.93 -22.58 9.27
CA CYS A 397 -6.62 -21.96 9.17
C CYS A 397 -6.71 -20.56 8.55
N GLU A 398 -6.07 -19.57 9.18
CA GLU A 398 -5.96 -18.22 8.61
C GLU A 398 -4.57 -17.94 8.05
N ASN A 399 -4.52 -17.30 6.88
CA ASN A 399 -3.26 -16.75 6.35
C ASN A 399 -3.06 -15.35 6.90
N LYS A 400 -1.96 -15.16 7.60
CA LYS A 400 -1.56 -13.85 8.07
C LYS A 400 -0.73 -13.14 7.01
N MET A 401 -0.96 -11.85 6.83
CA MET A 401 -0.29 -11.03 5.81
C MET A 401 1.00 -10.41 6.35
N TRP A 402 1.83 -11.23 6.99
CA TRP A 402 3.15 -10.88 7.48
C TRP A 402 4.07 -12.09 7.46
N PHE A 403 5.37 -11.83 7.49
CA PHE A 403 6.42 -12.84 7.62
C PHE A 403 6.75 -13.07 9.10
N SER A 404 7.34 -14.22 9.40
CA SER A 404 7.79 -14.56 10.74
C SER A 404 8.85 -13.58 11.27
N ASN A 405 8.65 -13.18 12.52
CA ASN A 405 9.57 -12.33 13.28
C ASN A 405 9.44 -12.64 14.78
N PRO A 406 10.37 -13.39 15.39
CA PRO A 406 10.30 -13.79 16.80
C PRO A 406 10.43 -12.61 17.79
N ARG A 407 10.75 -11.40 17.30
CA ARG A 407 10.80 -10.16 18.09
C ARG A 407 9.43 -9.49 18.23
N GLN A 408 8.41 -9.97 17.50
CA GLN A 408 7.06 -9.43 17.51
C GLN A 408 6.06 -10.49 18.00
N GLU A 409 4.95 -10.04 18.57
CA GLU A 409 3.92 -10.91 19.13
C GLU A 409 2.59 -10.81 18.37
N TYR A 410 1.82 -11.88 18.39
CA TYR A 410 0.43 -11.96 17.97
C TYR A 410 -0.34 -12.81 19.00
N ASP A 411 -1.45 -12.28 19.52
CA ASP A 411 -2.25 -12.91 20.59
C ASP A 411 -1.43 -13.36 21.83
N GLY A 412 -0.42 -12.56 22.19
CA GLY A 412 0.43 -12.79 23.38
C GLY A 412 1.48 -13.90 23.19
N ALA A 413 1.69 -14.38 21.96
CA ALA A 413 2.73 -15.32 21.61
C ALA A 413 3.67 -14.75 20.53
N PRO A 414 4.97 -15.09 20.52
CA PRO A 414 5.87 -14.72 19.44
C PRO A 414 5.37 -15.23 18.09
N ARG A 415 5.44 -14.39 17.05
CA ARG A 415 5.08 -14.77 15.68
C ARG A 415 6.28 -15.25 14.86
N GLY A 416 7.07 -16.13 15.47
CA GLY A 416 8.28 -16.70 14.90
C GLY A 416 9.04 -17.51 15.96
N VAL A 417 10.10 -18.19 15.54
CA VAL A 417 10.98 -18.95 16.43
C VAL A 417 12.41 -18.44 16.29
N ALA A 418 13.03 -18.06 17.42
CA ALA A 418 14.36 -17.49 17.40
C ALA A 418 15.43 -18.48 16.92
N LEU A 419 16.43 -17.96 16.21
CA LEU A 419 17.63 -18.67 15.77
C LEU A 419 18.29 -19.40 16.96
N GLY A 420 18.74 -20.64 16.73
CA GLY A 420 19.32 -21.52 17.77
C GLY A 420 18.33 -22.50 18.40
N SER A 421 17.04 -22.39 18.07
CA SER A 421 16.03 -23.41 18.35
C SER A 421 16.15 -24.62 17.39
N LYS A 422 15.43 -25.71 17.65
CA LYS A 422 15.41 -26.90 16.76
C LYS A 422 14.90 -26.57 15.35
N GLU A 423 13.83 -25.79 15.28
CA GLU A 423 13.11 -25.39 14.06
C GLU A 423 12.90 -23.87 14.09
N PRO A 424 13.96 -23.08 13.87
CA PRO A 424 13.87 -21.62 13.92
C PRO A 424 13.09 -21.06 12.72
N ALA A 425 12.36 -19.96 12.92
CA ALA A 425 11.56 -19.30 11.89
C ALA A 425 11.63 -17.77 12.11
N ASP A 426 12.55 -17.12 11.40
CA ASP A 426 12.77 -15.66 11.42
C ASP A 426 13.03 -15.20 9.97
N SER A 427 12.00 -15.35 9.14
CA SER A 427 12.00 -14.92 7.73
C SER A 427 12.43 -13.45 7.61
N THR A 428 12.03 -12.60 8.55
CA THR A 428 12.41 -11.18 8.59
C THR A 428 13.93 -11.00 8.66
N ARG A 429 14.64 -11.77 9.48
CA ARG A 429 16.10 -11.71 9.54
C ARG A 429 16.72 -12.11 8.20
N VAL A 430 16.26 -13.20 7.60
CA VAL A 430 16.77 -13.68 6.31
C VAL A 430 16.52 -12.66 5.21
N MET A 431 15.30 -12.13 5.09
CA MET A 431 14.95 -11.09 4.11
C MET A 431 15.79 -9.82 4.28
N ASN A 432 16.09 -9.42 5.51
CA ASN A 432 16.95 -8.27 5.79
C ASN A 432 18.42 -8.51 5.43
N LEU A 433 18.87 -9.76 5.35
CA LEU A 433 20.22 -10.12 4.92
C LEU A 433 20.30 -10.26 3.40
N THR A 434 19.25 -10.76 2.74
CA THR A 434 19.27 -11.05 1.30
C THR A 434 18.66 -9.92 0.46
N GLY A 435 17.83 -9.05 1.03
CA GLY A 435 17.24 -7.90 0.33
C GLY A 435 18.23 -6.99 -0.39
N PRO A 436 19.38 -6.62 0.21
CA PRO A 436 20.43 -5.87 -0.48
C PRO A 436 21.04 -6.60 -1.68
N VAL A 437 20.99 -7.93 -1.70
CA VAL A 437 21.45 -8.72 -2.86
C VAL A 437 20.41 -8.65 -3.98
N LEU A 438 19.12 -8.86 -3.67
CA LEU A 438 18.03 -8.81 -4.65
C LEU A 438 17.97 -7.42 -5.30
N ALA A 439 18.10 -6.35 -4.52
CA ALA A 439 18.13 -4.96 -4.99
C ALA A 439 19.36 -4.59 -5.84
N ASN A 440 20.26 -5.56 -6.08
CA ASN A 440 21.45 -5.44 -6.92
C ASN A 440 21.44 -6.47 -8.05
N TYR A 441 20.27 -7.06 -8.37
CA TYR A 441 20.19 -8.06 -9.43
C TYR A 441 20.40 -7.44 -10.81
N ARG A 442 19.89 -6.22 -11.01
CA ARG A 442 20.13 -5.42 -12.20
C ARG A 442 20.45 -3.98 -11.85
N THR A 443 21.17 -3.35 -12.77
CA THR A 443 21.33 -1.90 -12.82
C THR A 443 20.90 -1.50 -14.23
N PRO A 444 19.92 -0.60 -14.40
CA PRO A 444 19.42 -0.22 -15.73
C PRO A 444 20.56 0.21 -16.67
N GLY A 445 20.67 -0.41 -17.83
CA GLY A 445 21.67 -0.04 -18.83
C GLY A 445 21.36 1.34 -19.41
N GLY A 446 22.22 2.34 -19.15
CA GLY A 446 22.11 3.68 -19.76
C GLY A 446 21.01 4.59 -19.20
N SER A 447 20.32 4.20 -18.13
CA SER A 447 19.38 5.10 -17.45
C SER A 447 20.16 6.01 -16.49
N THR A 448 19.83 7.31 -16.50
CA THR A 448 19.90 8.05 -15.24
C THR A 448 19.05 7.25 -14.27
N ASP A 449 19.65 6.57 -13.28
CA ASP A 449 18.90 5.81 -12.27
C ASP A 449 17.62 6.58 -11.94
N PRO A 450 16.43 5.95 -11.82
CA PRO A 450 15.33 6.64 -11.16
C PRO A 450 15.90 7.07 -9.82
N LYS A 451 16.13 8.39 -9.68
CA LYS A 451 16.76 8.94 -8.49
C LYS A 451 15.84 8.53 -7.35
N ARG A 452 16.41 7.78 -6.43
CA ARG A 452 15.69 7.20 -5.32
C ARG A 452 16.12 7.91 -4.05
N HIS A 453 15.14 8.17 -3.20
CA HIS A 453 15.30 9.04 -2.06
C HIS A 453 14.88 8.36 -0.77
N ALA A 454 15.71 8.47 0.25
CA ALA A 454 15.38 7.98 1.58
C ALA A 454 14.36 8.90 2.25
N LEU A 455 13.42 8.31 3.00
CA LEU A 455 12.56 9.06 3.92
C LEU A 455 12.77 8.51 5.32
N THR A 456 13.34 9.33 6.20
CA THR A 456 13.42 9.01 7.63
C THR A 456 12.39 9.85 8.37
N ALA A 457 11.59 9.22 9.24
CA ALA A 457 10.64 9.91 10.08
C ALA A 457 10.80 9.46 11.54
N VAL A 458 11.05 10.40 12.46
CA VAL A 458 11.21 10.08 13.90
C VAL A 458 10.55 11.11 14.82
N PRO A 459 10.11 10.74 16.04
CA PRO A 459 9.74 11.73 17.04
C PRO A 459 10.98 12.53 17.43
N GLN A 460 10.89 13.86 17.41
CA GLN A 460 12.05 14.76 17.60
C GLN A 460 12.79 14.48 18.92
N ASP A 461 12.03 14.22 19.99
CA ASP A 461 12.53 14.02 21.35
C ASP A 461 12.40 12.54 21.80
N GLY A 462 12.08 11.63 20.87
CA GLY A 462 11.91 10.19 21.12
C GLY A 462 10.75 9.79 22.06
N THR A 463 9.90 10.73 22.49
CA THR A 463 8.84 10.52 23.50
C THR A 463 7.55 11.29 23.15
N GLY A 464 6.41 10.90 23.75
CA GLY A 464 5.13 11.62 23.67
C GLY A 464 4.24 11.26 22.47
N GLY A 465 4.66 10.29 21.66
CA GLY A 465 3.94 9.84 20.47
C GLY A 465 4.85 9.07 19.53
N THR A 466 4.23 8.41 18.55
CA THR A 466 4.93 7.71 17.48
C THR A 466 4.78 8.44 16.16
N VAL A 467 5.74 8.22 15.27
CA VAL A 467 5.62 8.62 13.86
C VAL A 467 5.96 7.41 13.00
N SER A 468 5.19 7.22 11.95
CA SER A 468 5.33 6.10 11.05
C SER A 468 5.38 6.60 9.61
N ALA A 469 6.42 6.18 8.89
CA ALA A 469 6.42 6.17 7.45
C ALA A 469 5.76 4.86 6.97
N PRO A 470 5.07 4.89 5.83
CA PRO A 470 4.21 3.79 5.42
C PRO A 470 4.93 2.64 4.70
N SER A 471 6.22 2.78 4.45
CA SER A 471 7.11 1.70 4.01
C SER A 471 8.54 2.07 4.38
N THR A 472 9.34 1.07 4.71
CA THR A 472 10.80 1.13 4.73
C THR A 472 11.33 1.17 3.28
N GLY A 473 12.60 1.51 3.05
CA GLY A 473 13.16 1.59 1.69
C GLY A 473 13.27 3.00 1.10
N LEU A 474 13.81 3.10 -0.12
CA LEU A 474 13.87 4.34 -0.89
C LEU A 474 12.61 4.51 -1.76
N PHE A 475 12.30 5.75 -2.09
CA PHE A 475 11.16 6.16 -2.91
C PHE A 475 11.63 6.74 -4.24
N ALA A 476 10.87 6.58 -5.32
CA ALA A 476 11.24 7.15 -6.61
C ALA A 476 11.05 8.68 -6.60
N THR A 477 11.84 9.40 -7.41
CA THR A 477 11.66 10.85 -7.59
C THR A 477 10.22 11.17 -8.00
N GLY A 478 9.58 12.06 -7.25
CA GLY A 478 8.22 12.52 -7.49
C GLY A 478 7.14 11.74 -6.74
N ASP A 479 7.48 10.60 -6.11
CA ASP A 479 6.55 9.90 -5.21
C ASP A 479 6.06 10.85 -4.12
N GLN A 480 4.77 10.77 -3.78
CA GLN A 480 4.22 11.48 -2.63
C GLN A 480 3.93 10.51 -1.50
N VAL A 481 4.67 10.65 -0.40
CA VAL A 481 4.62 9.76 0.75
C VAL A 481 3.93 10.48 1.92
N THR A 482 2.91 9.87 2.52
CA THR A 482 2.26 10.42 3.73
C THR A 482 2.87 9.79 4.97
N VAL A 483 3.42 10.64 5.84
CA VAL A 483 3.90 10.29 7.18
C VAL A 483 2.80 10.59 8.19
N THR A 484 2.59 9.68 9.14
CA THR A 484 1.52 9.79 10.16
C THR A 484 2.12 9.87 11.55
N ALA A 485 1.62 10.78 12.39
CA ALA A 485 1.96 10.91 13.79
C ALA A 485 0.76 10.51 14.67
N ALA A 486 1.02 9.68 15.68
CA ALA A 486 0.06 9.29 16.70
C ALA A 486 0.55 9.75 18.09
N PRO A 487 0.02 10.86 18.63
CA PRO A 487 0.33 11.29 19.99
C PRO A 487 -0.07 10.24 21.03
N GLU A 488 0.74 10.08 22.07
CA GLU A 488 0.34 9.30 23.24
C GLU A 488 -0.77 10.01 24.02
N THR A 489 -1.44 9.27 24.91
CA THR A 489 -2.48 9.85 25.77
C THR A 489 -1.90 11.00 26.60
N GLY A 490 -2.54 12.17 26.53
CA GLY A 490 -2.07 13.39 27.22
C GLY A 490 -1.04 14.21 26.43
N TYR A 491 -0.79 13.88 25.16
CA TYR A 491 0.06 14.64 24.25
C TYR A 491 -0.71 15.18 23.04
N THR A 492 -0.15 16.21 22.40
CA THR A 492 -0.61 16.77 21.13
C THR A 492 0.59 17.08 20.23
N ILE A 493 0.35 17.20 18.93
CA ILE A 493 1.37 17.61 17.96
C ILE A 493 1.70 19.08 18.16
N ASP A 494 2.96 19.38 18.45
CA ASP A 494 3.49 20.75 18.47
C ASP A 494 3.77 21.24 17.06
N ARG A 495 4.63 20.54 16.31
CA ARG A 495 5.01 20.90 14.94
C ARG A 495 5.65 19.74 14.19
N TRP A 496 5.52 19.79 12.87
CA TRP A 496 6.29 18.99 11.93
C TRP A 496 7.49 19.77 11.41
N THR A 497 8.59 19.07 11.14
CA THR A 497 9.79 19.61 10.50
C THR A 497 10.22 18.66 9.38
N VAL A 498 10.53 19.18 8.19
CA VAL A 498 11.12 18.42 7.07
C VAL A 498 12.44 19.12 6.71
N ASP A 499 13.55 18.41 6.82
CA ASP A 499 14.91 18.93 6.54
C ASP A 499 15.22 20.22 7.28
N GLY A 500 14.85 20.28 8.56
CA GLY A 500 15.02 21.45 9.42
C GLY A 500 13.99 22.58 9.20
N LYS A 501 13.09 22.47 8.22
CA LYS A 501 12.05 23.47 7.94
C LYS A 501 10.71 23.10 8.57
N VAL A 502 10.18 23.99 9.40
CA VAL A 502 8.87 23.83 10.06
C VAL A 502 7.75 23.86 9.01
N GLN A 503 6.87 22.87 9.07
CA GLN A 503 5.74 22.77 8.15
C GLN A 503 4.53 23.56 8.65
N PRO A 504 3.70 24.12 7.75
CA PRO A 504 2.55 24.94 8.11
C PRO A 504 1.32 24.10 8.49
N THR A 505 1.50 23.04 9.26
CA THR A 505 0.42 22.15 9.69
C THR A 505 0.72 21.47 11.04
N ARG A 506 -0.34 21.14 11.78
CA ARG A 506 -0.34 20.33 13.00
C ARG A 506 -1.18 19.07 12.90
N ALA A 507 -1.68 18.78 11.71
CA ALA A 507 -2.48 17.59 11.52
C ALA A 507 -1.66 16.33 11.82
N ALA A 508 -2.38 15.25 12.12
CA ALA A 508 -1.77 13.94 12.38
C ALA A 508 -1.12 13.31 11.15
N SER A 509 -1.23 13.92 9.96
CA SER A 509 -0.59 13.44 8.73
C SER A 509 0.13 14.58 7.99
N LEU A 510 1.23 14.24 7.33
CA LEU A 510 2.05 15.12 6.50
C LEU A 510 2.43 14.42 5.20
N SER A 511 2.15 15.03 4.05
CA SER A 511 2.60 14.53 2.74
C SER A 511 3.95 15.16 2.37
N VAL A 512 4.92 14.30 2.01
CA VAL A 512 6.27 14.64 1.57
C VAL A 512 6.42 14.21 0.11
N THR A 513 6.86 15.12 -0.76
CA THR A 513 7.22 14.78 -2.15
C THR A 513 8.67 14.37 -2.16
N MET A 514 8.99 13.19 -2.69
CA MET A 514 10.35 12.65 -2.69
C MET A 514 11.14 13.22 -3.87
N ASP A 515 11.76 14.39 -3.70
CA ASP A 515 12.65 15.02 -4.69
C ASP A 515 14.14 14.99 -4.30
N SER A 516 14.39 14.61 -3.05
CA SER A 516 15.67 14.45 -2.39
C SER A 516 15.49 13.54 -1.16
N ASP A 517 16.59 13.11 -0.53
CA ASP A 517 16.49 12.42 0.76
C ASP A 517 15.88 13.37 1.79
N HIS A 518 14.84 12.91 2.50
CA HIS A 518 14.11 13.73 3.47
C HIS A 518 14.24 13.16 4.89
N TYR A 519 14.48 14.06 5.84
CA TYR A 519 14.45 13.80 7.27
C TYR A 519 13.30 14.55 7.92
N VAL A 520 12.28 13.80 8.35
CA VAL A 520 11.06 14.29 8.97
C VAL A 520 11.13 14.11 10.47
N THR A 521 10.83 15.17 11.23
CA THR A 521 10.61 15.07 12.67
C THR A 521 9.25 15.62 13.06
N VAL A 522 8.64 14.99 14.06
CA VAL A 522 7.44 15.51 14.72
C VAL A 522 7.76 15.74 16.19
N LYS A 523 7.40 16.93 16.70
CA LYS A 523 7.51 17.23 18.12
C LYS A 523 6.14 17.07 18.78
N PHE A 524 6.10 16.33 19.88
CA PHE A 524 4.92 16.23 20.74
C PHE A 524 5.12 17.07 22.01
N VAL A 525 4.05 17.66 22.51
CA VAL A 525 4.02 18.32 23.82
C VAL A 525 2.81 17.86 24.60
N ARG A 526 2.85 17.99 25.93
CA ARG A 526 1.70 17.68 26.78
C ARG A 526 0.48 18.51 26.36
N SER A 527 -0.69 17.90 26.33
CA SER A 527 -1.95 18.58 26.03
C SER A 527 -2.15 19.76 27.00
N GLY A 528 -2.37 20.95 26.45
CA GLY A 528 -2.50 22.20 27.22
C GLY A 528 -1.20 23.01 27.35
N ALA A 529 -0.04 22.47 26.96
CA ALA A 529 1.18 23.27 26.84
C ALA A 529 1.05 24.29 25.68
N PRO A 530 1.69 25.47 25.79
CA PRO A 530 1.78 26.43 24.69
C PRO A 530 2.43 25.80 23.46
N LEU A 531 1.79 25.96 22.30
CA LEU A 531 2.30 25.47 21.02
C LEU A 531 3.31 26.44 20.42
N SER A 532 4.38 25.92 19.82
CA SER A 532 5.40 26.69 19.12
C SER A 532 4.81 27.43 17.91
N PRO A 533 5.32 28.59 17.48
CA PRO A 533 4.85 29.18 16.21
C PRO A 533 5.16 28.27 15.00
N ILE A 534 4.21 28.14 14.07
CA ILE A 534 4.42 27.52 12.75
C ILE A 534 4.12 28.55 11.65
N PRO A 535 4.64 28.37 10.42
CA PRO A 535 4.28 29.24 9.30
C PRO A 535 2.77 29.18 9.02
N ALA A 536 2.17 30.32 8.66
CA ALA A 536 0.75 30.35 8.31
C ALA A 536 0.54 29.79 6.90
N ALA A 537 -0.51 28.99 6.71
CA ALA A 537 -0.99 28.60 5.40
C ALA A 537 -2.52 28.49 5.40
N LEU A 538 -3.15 28.81 4.27
CA LEU A 538 -4.60 28.70 4.09
C LEU A 538 -4.93 27.56 3.13
N THR A 539 -5.93 26.76 3.48
CA THR A 539 -6.35 25.56 2.72
C THR A 539 -7.80 25.61 2.27
N ALA A 540 -8.67 26.37 2.95
CA ALA A 540 -10.04 26.59 2.53
C ALA A 540 -10.60 27.95 2.98
N VAL A 541 -11.62 28.41 2.28
CA VAL A 541 -12.42 29.61 2.59
C VAL A 541 -13.90 29.25 2.45
N SER A 542 -14.73 29.70 3.39
CA SER A 542 -16.18 29.45 3.35
C SER A 542 -16.99 30.64 3.88
N PRO A 543 -17.97 31.16 3.13
CA PRO A 543 -18.22 30.84 1.71
C PRO A 543 -17.02 31.25 0.84
N ASP A 544 -16.86 30.62 -0.34
CA ASP A 544 -15.79 30.93 -1.30
C ASP A 544 -16.18 32.01 -2.32
N THR A 545 -17.43 32.47 -2.26
CA THR A 545 -17.97 33.59 -3.02
C THR A 545 -18.91 34.46 -2.17
N GLY A 546 -19.19 35.70 -2.60
CA GLY A 546 -20.14 36.58 -1.91
C GLY A 546 -20.30 37.97 -2.54
N SER A 547 -21.35 38.71 -2.18
CA SER A 547 -21.68 39.99 -2.82
C SER A 547 -20.63 41.09 -2.60
N VAL A 548 -20.39 41.93 -3.61
CA VAL A 548 -19.56 43.15 -3.55
C VAL A 548 -19.95 44.11 -2.42
N LYS A 549 -21.17 44.03 -1.89
CA LYS A 549 -21.59 44.84 -0.73
C LYS A 549 -20.87 44.48 0.58
N GLY A 550 -20.26 43.29 0.67
CA GLY A 550 -19.63 42.81 1.90
C GLY A 550 -20.63 42.56 3.04
N GLY A 551 -20.14 42.54 4.28
CA GLY A 551 -20.95 42.44 5.50
C GLY A 551 -21.29 41.01 5.95
N PHE A 552 -20.97 39.99 5.16
CA PHE A 552 -21.16 38.58 5.52
C PHE A 552 -19.92 38.02 6.24
N THR A 553 -20.14 36.97 7.04
CA THR A 553 -19.06 36.29 7.76
C THR A 553 -18.36 35.28 6.84
N VAL A 554 -17.03 35.29 6.86
CA VAL A 554 -16.17 34.34 6.15
C VAL A 554 -15.30 33.62 7.16
N THR A 555 -15.13 32.31 6.96
CA THR A 555 -14.22 31.45 7.72
C THR A 555 -13.06 31.02 6.84
N LEU A 556 -11.83 31.31 7.25
CA LEU A 556 -10.61 30.75 6.69
C LEU A 556 -10.21 29.51 7.49
N THR A 557 -9.80 28.46 6.79
CA THR A 557 -9.25 27.23 7.38
C THR A 557 -7.81 27.04 6.91
N GLY A 558 -6.92 26.63 7.80
CA GLY A 558 -5.48 26.57 7.55
C GLY A 558 -4.66 26.00 8.71
N GLY A 559 -3.40 26.43 8.81
CA GLY A 559 -2.52 26.19 9.95
C GLY A 559 -1.69 27.43 10.26
N GLY A 560 -1.23 27.59 11.50
CA GLY A 560 -0.40 28.72 11.91
C GLY A 560 -1.15 30.06 12.01
N LEU A 561 -2.48 30.02 12.15
CA LEU A 561 -3.33 31.20 12.13
C LEU A 561 -3.43 31.90 13.50
N THR A 562 -2.87 31.31 14.55
CA THR A 562 -2.79 31.98 15.86
C THR A 562 -2.10 33.33 15.72
N GLY A 563 -2.63 34.40 16.31
CA GLY A 563 -2.03 35.74 16.22
C GLY A 563 -2.23 36.46 14.88
N THR A 564 -3.09 35.99 13.98
CA THR A 564 -3.59 36.84 12.89
C THR A 564 -4.29 38.07 13.46
N THR A 565 -3.84 39.26 13.07
CA THR A 565 -4.38 40.55 13.53
C THR A 565 -5.21 41.25 12.47
N GLN A 566 -5.06 40.88 11.19
CA GLN A 566 -5.78 41.51 10.08
C GLN A 566 -6.04 40.50 8.96
N VAL A 567 -7.14 40.71 8.22
CA VAL A 567 -7.42 40.06 6.93
C VAL A 567 -7.69 41.16 5.90
N LEU A 568 -7.10 41.03 4.71
CA LEU A 568 -7.27 41.96 3.60
C LEU A 568 -7.93 41.26 2.42
N ALA A 569 -8.95 41.87 1.83
CA ALA A 569 -9.51 41.46 0.54
C ALA A 569 -8.82 42.25 -0.57
N GLY A 570 -8.17 41.61 -1.53
CA GLY A 570 -7.37 42.35 -2.50
C GLY A 570 -6.68 41.51 -3.56
N THR A 571 -5.76 42.12 -4.28
CA THR A 571 -4.92 41.45 -5.28
C THR A 571 -3.44 41.57 -4.90
N PRO A 572 -2.65 40.51 -5.14
CA PRO A 572 -1.20 40.62 -5.13
C PRO A 572 -0.75 41.63 -6.19
N THR A 573 0.25 42.44 -5.86
CA THR A 573 0.89 43.41 -6.73
C THR A 573 2.41 43.22 -6.66
N ALA A 574 3.16 43.76 -7.62
CA ALA A 574 4.63 43.70 -7.59
C ALA A 574 5.24 44.33 -6.32
N GLY A 575 4.52 45.23 -5.64
CA GLY A 575 4.93 45.88 -4.39
C GLY A 575 4.31 45.31 -3.11
N GLY A 576 3.65 44.14 -3.15
CA GLY A 576 3.02 43.52 -1.99
C GLY A 576 1.53 43.22 -2.22
N PHE A 577 0.67 43.54 -1.27
CA PHE A 577 -0.77 43.27 -1.36
C PHE A 577 -1.57 44.55 -1.21
N ARG A 578 -2.40 44.86 -2.20
CA ARG A 578 -3.30 46.01 -2.15
C ARG A 578 -4.72 45.51 -1.95
N GLY A 579 -5.32 45.87 -0.82
CA GLY A 579 -6.65 45.38 -0.46
C GLY A 579 -7.36 46.24 0.57
N VAL A 580 -8.64 45.93 0.76
CA VAL A 580 -9.52 46.53 1.76
C VAL A 580 -9.49 45.65 3.02
N ALA A 581 -9.34 46.27 4.18
CA ALA A 581 -9.32 45.53 5.45
C ALA A 581 -10.71 44.98 5.79
N ALA A 582 -10.76 43.70 6.14
CA ALA A 582 -11.91 43.09 6.79
C ALA A 582 -12.09 43.63 8.22
N THR A 583 -13.30 43.47 8.74
CA THR A 583 -13.64 43.80 10.13
C THR A 583 -13.94 42.54 10.92
N ASN A 584 -14.06 42.66 12.25
CA ASN A 584 -14.40 41.55 13.16
C ASN A 584 -13.50 40.30 13.00
N VAL A 585 -12.20 40.50 12.75
CA VAL A 585 -11.23 39.41 12.64
C VAL A 585 -11.09 38.74 14.00
N ARG A 586 -11.47 37.46 14.06
CA ARG A 586 -11.43 36.62 15.25
C ARG A 586 -10.71 35.32 14.93
N VAL A 587 -9.57 35.12 15.59
CA VAL A 587 -8.89 33.83 15.62
C VAL A 587 -9.72 32.89 16.51
N VAL A 588 -10.23 31.80 15.93
CA VAL A 588 -10.99 30.78 16.66
C VAL A 588 -10.03 29.83 17.34
N ASP A 589 -9.07 29.33 16.56
CA ASP A 589 -7.97 28.46 16.97
C ASP A 589 -6.85 28.58 15.91
N ASP A 590 -5.76 27.81 16.05
CA ASP A 590 -4.64 27.87 15.11
C ASP A 590 -4.97 27.45 13.67
N THR A 591 -6.13 26.81 13.47
CA THR A 591 -6.60 26.33 12.18
C THR A 591 -7.73 27.18 11.59
N LYS A 592 -8.33 28.09 12.35
CA LYS A 592 -9.53 28.84 11.93
C LYS A 592 -9.50 30.31 12.31
N VAL A 593 -9.81 31.16 11.32
CA VAL A 593 -10.06 32.60 11.50
C VAL A 593 -11.40 32.95 10.88
N THR A 594 -12.25 33.64 11.63
CA THR A 594 -13.52 34.20 11.15
C THR A 594 -13.40 35.71 11.02
N PHE A 595 -14.01 36.31 10.02
CA PHE A 595 -14.05 37.76 9.84
C PHE A 595 -15.29 38.21 9.06
N THR A 596 -15.60 39.49 9.09
CA THR A 596 -16.63 40.12 8.25
C THR A 596 -15.98 40.64 6.96
N ALA A 597 -16.43 40.13 5.82
CA ALA A 597 -15.92 40.53 4.51
C ALA A 597 -16.21 42.02 4.25
N PRO A 598 -15.22 42.80 3.78
CA PRO A 598 -15.44 44.21 3.46
C PRO A 598 -16.29 44.36 2.19
N ALA A 599 -16.89 45.54 2.01
CA ALA A 599 -17.38 45.95 0.70
C ALA A 599 -16.21 46.03 -0.30
N TYR A 600 -16.43 45.61 -1.54
CA TYR A 600 -15.40 45.54 -2.56
C TYR A 600 -15.86 46.23 -3.85
N PRO A 601 -15.00 46.97 -4.57
CA PRO A 601 -15.46 47.88 -5.62
C PRO A 601 -16.05 47.21 -6.87
N GLN A 602 -15.64 45.98 -7.17
CA GLN A 602 -15.98 45.28 -8.41
C GLN A 602 -16.18 43.79 -8.15
N ALA A 603 -17.10 43.17 -8.91
CA ALA A 603 -17.23 41.73 -8.94
C ALA A 603 -16.03 41.11 -9.66
N GLY A 604 -15.61 39.92 -9.25
CA GLY A 604 -14.49 39.21 -9.83
C GLY A 604 -13.60 38.51 -8.78
N PRO A 605 -12.55 37.82 -9.26
CA PRO A 605 -11.64 37.08 -8.40
C PRO A 605 -10.73 38.02 -7.60
N VAL A 606 -10.58 37.72 -6.32
CA VAL A 606 -9.68 38.39 -5.38
C VAL A 606 -8.97 37.33 -4.52
N GLN A 607 -8.12 37.79 -3.61
CA GLN A 607 -7.54 37.00 -2.54
C GLN A 607 -7.98 37.56 -1.19
N PHE A 608 -8.21 36.69 -0.22
CA PHE A 608 -8.14 37.06 1.20
C PHE A 608 -6.75 36.74 1.72
N ALA A 609 -6.06 37.74 2.27
CA ALA A 609 -4.74 37.59 2.87
C ALA A 609 -4.77 37.87 4.37
N THR A 610 -4.22 36.96 5.16
CA THR A 610 -3.98 37.11 6.60
C THR A 610 -2.71 37.91 6.84
N ALA A 611 -2.66 38.67 7.93
CA ALA A 611 -1.47 39.36 8.38
C ALA A 611 -1.30 39.28 9.91
N ARG A 612 -0.03 39.29 10.35
CA ARG A 612 0.39 39.34 11.76
C ARG A 612 1.38 40.49 11.92
N GLY A 613 1.09 41.44 12.82
CA GLY A 613 1.98 42.58 13.08
C GLY A 613 2.26 43.46 11.86
N GLY A 614 1.30 43.56 10.93
CA GLY A 614 1.42 44.33 9.69
C GLY A 614 2.12 43.59 8.53
N SER A 615 2.64 42.38 8.75
CA SER A 615 3.21 41.55 7.68
C SER A 615 2.22 40.49 7.22
N LEU A 616 2.09 40.31 5.90
CA LEU A 616 1.25 39.27 5.30
C LEU A 616 1.82 37.90 5.63
N THR A 617 0.93 36.95 5.93
CA THR A 617 1.30 35.61 6.37
C THR A 617 0.85 34.52 5.40
N ALA A 618 -0.38 34.57 4.89
CA ALA A 618 -0.91 33.62 3.90
C ALA A 618 -2.11 34.20 3.16
N SER A 619 -2.37 33.75 1.93
CA SER A 619 -3.54 34.18 1.13
C SER A 619 -4.27 33.02 0.46
N ILE A 620 -5.56 33.20 0.18
CA ILE A 620 -6.40 32.24 -0.54
C ILE A 620 -7.39 32.96 -1.47
N GLY A 621 -7.72 32.33 -2.61
CA GLY A 621 -8.65 32.90 -3.58
C GLY A 621 -10.09 32.99 -3.07
N PHE A 622 -10.81 34.03 -3.51
CA PHE A 622 -12.22 34.27 -3.24
C PHE A 622 -12.85 35.02 -4.43
N THR A 623 -14.16 34.90 -4.65
CA THR A 623 -14.83 35.64 -5.75
C THR A 623 -15.95 36.54 -5.23
N TYR A 624 -15.84 37.84 -5.50
CA TYR A 624 -16.94 38.77 -5.29
C TYR A 624 -17.96 38.70 -6.43
N THR A 625 -19.25 38.67 -6.11
CA THR A 625 -20.37 38.64 -7.07
C THR A 625 -21.14 39.97 -7.03
N GLY A 626 -21.80 40.30 -8.15
CA GLY A 626 -22.63 41.52 -8.28
C GLY A 626 -23.79 41.60 -7.29
#